data_AF-A0A1V5XEX7-F1
#
_entry.id   AF-A0A1V5XEX7-F1
#
_cell.length_a   1.000
_cell.length_b   1.000
_cell.length_c   1.000
_cell.angle_alpha   90.00
_cell.angle_beta   90.00
_cell.angle_gamma   90.00
#
_symmetry.space_group_name_H-M   'P 1'
#
loop_
_entity.id
_entity.type
_entity.pdbx_description
1 polymer ?
#
loop_
_entity_poly.entity_id
_entity_poly.type
_entity_poly.pdbx_seq_one_letter_code
_entity_poly.pdbx_strand_id
1 'polypeptide(L)'
;MGRGVNLDDLFLCGYNYGLWMDSPHDGEHALLGLIDAMMASWKPNFVRVSLGMNSYSPVVHWQAGSDYTTAMTNVIEHLGSYAGVFVLVSLRSDTTMVEPGGGECGQGDDAVCLPSNATDDVYRALVQSFHDKPYVLFGIANEPGGNGSSNSDIRARMEHAVSVIRAQEDALGSPHHLIAVQGNQWTSQIAFYAADPLSFDNVVYEYHAYPPIASEYTFSNIPVIIGEYGPSGSDTSFSLGFFADVEAKQIPNLAWSLSPYSNCAPDLVAVTHDASLTTTAWGDVVKAYLQAH
;
A
#
# COMPACT_ATOMS: atom_id res chain seq x y z
N MET A 1 -9.12 1.06 -15.22
CA MET A 1 -8.69 0.05 -14.23
C MET A 1 -7.23 0.33 -13.87
N GLY A 2 -6.88 0.21 -12.58
CA GLY A 2 -5.55 0.51 -12.06
C GLY A 2 -4.60 -0.69 -12.13
N ARG A 3 -3.41 -0.51 -12.71
CA ARG A 3 -2.36 -1.51 -12.91
C ARG A 3 -1.06 -0.94 -12.40
N GLY A 4 -0.42 -1.67 -11.51
CA GLY A 4 0.54 -1.01 -10.66
C GLY A 4 1.57 -1.86 -9.96
N VAL A 5 2.36 -1.16 -9.18
CA VAL A 5 3.40 -1.71 -8.31
C VAL A 5 3.32 -1.10 -6.92
N ASN A 6 3.83 -1.84 -5.95
CA ASN A 6 4.07 -1.36 -4.60
C ASN A 6 5.44 -0.66 -4.53
N LEU A 7 5.46 0.53 -3.93
CA LEU A 7 6.63 1.26 -3.48
C LEU A 7 6.56 1.41 -1.97
N ASP A 8 7.70 1.26 -1.32
CA ASP A 8 7.86 1.67 0.08
C ASP A 8 8.15 3.18 0.16
N ASP A 9 8.06 3.73 1.37
CA ASP A 9 8.38 5.13 1.65
C ASP A 9 9.89 5.45 1.56
N LEU A 10 10.28 6.63 2.07
CA LEU A 10 11.67 7.14 2.04
C LEU A 10 12.71 6.18 2.63
N PHE A 11 12.30 5.21 3.44
CA PHE A 11 13.22 4.28 4.06
C PHE A 11 13.42 3.01 3.24
N LEU A 12 12.51 2.78 2.30
CA LEU A 12 12.40 1.57 1.52
C LEU A 12 12.29 0.35 2.45
N CYS A 13 12.17 -0.86 1.92
CA CYS A 13 12.03 -2.05 2.76
C CYS A 13 13.34 -2.49 3.47
N GLY A 14 14.20 -1.53 3.83
CA GLY A 14 15.34 -1.66 4.76
C GLY A 14 16.14 -2.96 4.66
N TYR A 15 17.16 -2.99 3.81
CA TYR A 15 18.06 -4.15 3.69
C TYR A 15 18.81 -4.40 5.02
N ASN A 16 18.76 -5.64 5.55
CA ASN A 16 19.45 -6.04 6.79
C ASN A 16 19.14 -5.15 8.01
N TYR A 17 17.90 -4.67 8.15
CA TYR A 17 17.47 -3.79 9.26
C TYR A 17 18.23 -2.45 9.33
N GLY A 18 18.90 -2.05 8.26
CA GLY A 18 19.58 -0.77 8.12
C GLY A 18 18.94 0.07 7.04
N LEU A 19 18.82 1.38 7.31
CA LEU A 19 18.51 2.34 6.27
C LEU A 19 19.72 2.51 5.38
N TRP A 20 19.49 2.56 4.06
CA TRP A 20 20.54 2.98 3.13
C TRP A 20 20.73 4.49 3.12
N MET A 21 19.72 5.24 3.57
CA MET A 21 19.68 6.70 3.51
C MET A 21 19.70 7.26 4.93
N ASP A 22 20.60 8.21 5.15
CA ASP A 22 20.84 8.81 6.47
C ASP A 22 19.86 9.96 6.78
N SER A 23 19.09 10.43 5.79
CA SER A 23 18.14 11.53 5.95
C SER A 23 16.89 11.40 5.06
N PRO A 24 15.75 11.98 5.45
CA PRO A 24 14.55 12.07 4.60
C PRO A 24 14.78 12.77 3.26
N HIS A 25 15.70 13.73 3.18
CA HIS A 25 16.01 14.44 1.93
C HIS A 25 16.71 13.54 0.91
N ASP A 26 17.64 12.69 1.35
CA ASP A 26 18.28 11.70 0.47
C ASP A 26 17.26 10.64 0.02
N GLY A 27 16.39 10.24 0.97
CA GLY A 27 15.17 9.44 0.75
C GLY A 27 14.32 9.97 -0.40
N GLU A 28 13.97 11.24 -0.32
CA GLU A 28 13.12 11.92 -1.29
C GLU A 28 13.77 11.91 -2.67
N HIS A 29 15.05 12.31 -2.76
CA HIS A 29 15.75 12.36 -4.04
C HIS A 29 15.84 10.98 -4.71
N ALA A 30 16.16 9.93 -3.95
CA ALA A 30 16.23 8.56 -4.45
C ALA A 30 14.86 8.08 -4.96
N LEU A 31 13.80 8.31 -4.18
CA LEU A 31 12.45 7.87 -4.53
C LEU A 31 11.89 8.63 -5.74
N LEU A 32 12.16 9.94 -5.86
CA LEU A 32 11.81 10.72 -7.05
C LEU A 32 12.50 10.19 -8.31
N GLY A 33 13.81 9.89 -8.23
CA GLY A 33 14.55 9.30 -9.35
C GLY A 33 14.02 7.91 -9.75
N LEU A 34 13.67 7.09 -8.76
CA LEU A 34 13.01 5.80 -8.97
C LEU A 34 11.66 5.95 -9.67
N ILE A 35 10.82 6.88 -9.20
CA ILE A 35 9.51 7.18 -9.79
C ILE A 35 9.69 7.63 -11.25
N ASP A 36 10.62 8.54 -11.53
CA ASP A 36 10.88 9.00 -12.90
C ASP A 36 11.28 7.85 -13.82
N ALA A 37 12.18 6.96 -13.37
CA ALA A 37 12.59 5.79 -14.14
C ALA A 37 11.42 4.82 -14.37
N MET A 38 10.61 4.56 -13.34
CA MET A 38 9.44 3.69 -13.39
C MET A 38 8.38 4.24 -14.35
N MET A 39 8.04 5.52 -14.24
CA MET A 39 7.04 6.17 -15.08
C MET A 39 7.51 6.29 -16.52
N ALA A 40 8.81 6.49 -16.78
CA ALA A 40 9.35 6.52 -18.13
C ALA A 40 9.30 5.15 -18.83
N SER A 41 9.54 4.06 -18.08
CA SER A 41 9.81 2.75 -18.68
C SER A 41 8.74 1.68 -18.43
N TRP A 42 8.05 1.66 -17.29
CA TRP A 42 7.02 0.67 -16.94
C TRP A 42 5.61 1.24 -17.09
N LYS A 43 5.45 2.55 -16.86
CA LYS A 43 4.19 3.30 -17.02
C LYS A 43 2.99 2.73 -16.24
N PRO A 44 3.13 2.39 -14.95
CA PRO A 44 1.95 2.05 -14.14
C PRO A 44 0.99 3.24 -14.09
N ASN A 45 -0.31 2.96 -13.97
CA ASN A 45 -1.33 3.99 -13.74
C ASN A 45 -1.93 3.90 -12.32
N PHE A 46 -1.41 2.98 -11.50
CA PHE A 46 -1.75 2.83 -10.11
C PHE A 46 -0.48 2.52 -9.33
N VAL A 47 -0.20 3.21 -8.24
CA VAL A 47 1.00 3.01 -7.44
C VAL A 47 0.59 3.00 -5.98
N ARG A 48 1.09 2.05 -5.21
CA ARG A 48 0.96 2.09 -3.75
C ARG A 48 2.22 2.68 -3.15
N VAL A 49 2.04 3.53 -2.16
CA VAL A 49 3.09 4.03 -1.29
C VAL A 49 2.80 3.52 0.12
N SER A 50 3.65 2.62 0.60
CA SER A 50 3.54 1.99 1.92
C SER A 50 4.33 2.78 2.96
N LEU A 51 3.63 3.44 3.89
CA LEU A 51 4.22 4.30 4.92
C LEU A 51 4.71 3.46 6.12
N GLY A 52 6.02 3.21 6.17
CA GLY A 52 6.70 2.38 7.16
C GLY A 52 7.33 3.19 8.31
N MET A 53 6.54 4.06 8.94
CA MET A 53 7.05 5.08 9.87
C MET A 53 7.68 4.50 11.14
N ASN A 54 7.29 3.29 11.55
CA ASN A 54 7.84 2.54 12.68
C ASN A 54 8.53 1.23 12.24
N SER A 55 8.93 1.13 10.97
CA SER A 55 9.57 -0.07 10.42
C SER A 55 11.08 -0.09 10.70
N TYR A 56 11.71 1.09 10.67
CA TYR A 56 13.16 1.26 10.72
C TYR A 56 13.57 2.41 11.66
N SER A 57 14.86 2.45 12.02
CA SER A 57 15.43 3.51 12.83
C SER A 57 16.10 4.53 11.91
N PRO A 58 15.84 5.85 12.06
CA PRO A 58 15.00 6.44 13.10
C PRO A 58 13.50 6.24 12.81
N VAL A 59 12.73 6.06 13.87
CA VAL A 59 11.26 6.15 13.82
C VAL A 59 10.88 7.57 13.40
N VAL A 60 9.92 7.68 12.49
CA VAL A 60 9.36 8.96 12.02
C VAL A 60 7.87 9.01 12.28
N HIS A 61 7.27 10.17 11.99
CA HIS A 61 5.83 10.37 12.15
C HIS A 61 5.30 11.30 11.06
N TRP A 62 4.04 11.05 10.67
CA TRP A 62 3.25 11.97 9.86
C TRP A 62 2.75 13.14 10.71
N GLN A 63 3.68 13.99 11.12
CA GLN A 63 3.41 15.21 11.88
C GLN A 63 3.57 16.42 10.97
N ALA A 64 2.62 17.36 11.05
CA ALA A 64 2.67 18.60 10.27
C ALA A 64 4.00 19.33 10.48
N GLY A 65 4.70 19.63 9.38
CA GLY A 65 6.00 20.31 9.38
C GLY A 65 7.20 19.43 9.72
N SER A 66 7.05 18.10 9.86
CA SER A 66 8.20 17.20 9.93
C SER A 66 8.86 17.03 8.55
N ASP A 67 10.16 16.71 8.56
CA ASP A 67 10.91 16.45 7.32
C ASP A 67 10.32 15.25 6.57
N TYR A 68 9.90 14.21 7.28
CA TYR A 68 9.26 13.04 6.68
C TYR A 68 7.93 13.38 6.00
N THR A 69 7.04 14.12 6.67
CA THR A 69 5.76 14.54 6.08
C THR A 69 5.98 15.39 4.83
N THR A 70 6.96 16.32 4.87
CA THR A 70 7.29 17.18 3.74
C THR A 70 7.78 16.36 2.55
N ALA A 71 8.78 15.51 2.77
CA ALA A 71 9.36 14.67 1.73
C ALA A 71 8.34 13.68 1.13
N MET A 72 7.54 13.00 1.95
CA MET A 72 6.52 12.07 1.45
C MET A 72 5.35 12.77 0.77
N THR A 73 4.99 13.98 1.19
CA THR A 73 4.02 14.80 0.44
C THR A 73 4.55 15.11 -0.96
N ASN A 74 5.82 15.54 -1.08
CA ASN A 74 6.45 15.80 -2.38
C ASN A 74 6.47 14.55 -3.27
N VAL A 75 6.81 13.38 -2.72
CA VAL A 75 6.79 12.09 -3.44
C VAL A 75 5.40 11.75 -3.97
N ILE A 76 4.36 11.86 -3.12
CA ILE A 76 2.99 11.51 -3.49
C ILE A 76 2.43 12.52 -4.51
N GLU A 77 2.72 13.81 -4.36
CA GLU A 77 2.36 14.83 -5.35
C GLU A 77 3.11 14.65 -6.67
N HIS A 78 4.36 14.21 -6.64
CA HIS A 78 5.13 13.90 -7.85
C HIS A 78 4.51 12.74 -8.63
N LEU A 79 4.10 11.66 -7.97
CA LEU A 79 3.32 10.59 -8.59
C LEU A 79 2.02 11.12 -9.20
N GLY A 80 1.30 11.98 -8.48
CA GLY A 80 0.06 12.61 -8.95
C GLY A 80 0.23 13.58 -10.12
N SER A 81 1.46 14.04 -10.40
CA SER A 81 1.76 14.90 -11.56
C SER A 81 1.68 14.15 -12.89
N TYR A 82 1.78 12.81 -12.85
CA TYR A 82 1.66 11.97 -14.03
C TYR A 82 0.18 11.74 -14.38
N ALA A 83 -0.19 12.11 -15.61
CA ALA A 83 -1.57 12.04 -16.05
C ALA A 83 -2.16 10.62 -15.96
N GLY A 84 -3.30 10.50 -15.28
CA GLY A 84 -4.03 9.23 -15.15
C GLY A 84 -3.46 8.26 -14.12
N VAL A 85 -2.47 8.68 -13.32
CA VAL A 85 -1.94 7.89 -12.20
C VAL A 85 -2.78 8.12 -10.94
N PHE A 86 -3.09 7.03 -10.26
CA PHE A 86 -3.67 7.01 -8.93
C PHE A 86 -2.67 6.50 -7.90
N VAL A 87 -2.74 6.99 -6.67
CA VAL A 87 -1.81 6.66 -5.59
C VAL A 87 -2.58 6.11 -4.40
N LEU A 88 -2.34 4.84 -4.05
CA LEU A 88 -2.82 4.26 -2.80
C LEU A 88 -1.80 4.57 -1.70
N VAL A 89 -2.16 5.47 -0.78
CA VAL A 89 -1.34 5.81 0.39
C VAL A 89 -1.79 4.91 1.54
N SER A 90 -0.99 3.89 1.84
CA SER A 90 -1.33 2.89 2.87
C SER A 90 -0.42 3.05 4.08
N LEU A 91 -1.01 3.00 5.28
CA LEU A 91 -0.21 2.86 6.48
C LEU A 91 0.36 1.44 6.55
N ARG A 92 1.68 1.31 6.51
CA ARG A 92 2.34 0.02 6.77
C ARG A 92 2.59 -0.12 8.27
N SER A 93 3.18 0.89 8.89
CA SER A 93 3.47 0.89 10.33
C SER A 93 3.51 2.29 10.92
N ASP A 94 3.13 2.41 12.18
CA ASP A 94 3.27 3.63 12.99
C ASP A 94 3.29 3.27 14.48
N THR A 95 3.95 4.10 15.29
CA THR A 95 4.07 3.88 16.75
C THR A 95 2.75 3.86 17.51
N THR A 96 1.67 4.42 16.93
CA THR A 96 0.34 4.41 17.54
C THR A 96 -0.42 3.12 17.29
N MET A 97 0.08 2.25 16.39
CA MET A 97 -0.54 0.96 16.12
C MET A 97 -0.17 -0.04 17.22
N VAL A 98 -1.01 -1.07 17.38
CA VAL A 98 -0.90 -2.06 18.44
C VAL A 98 -0.88 -3.48 17.89
N GLU A 99 -0.25 -4.41 18.58
CA GLU A 99 -0.34 -5.83 18.25
C GLU A 99 -1.78 -6.36 18.42
N PRO A 100 -2.14 -7.54 17.86
CA PRO A 100 -3.43 -8.18 18.10
C PRO A 100 -3.81 -8.33 19.58
N GLY A 101 -2.82 -8.45 20.47
CA GLY A 101 -3.01 -8.52 21.93
C GLY A 101 -3.19 -7.16 22.62
N GLY A 102 -3.13 -6.05 21.88
CA GLY A 102 -3.23 -4.68 22.40
C GLY A 102 -1.93 -4.12 22.99
N GLY A 103 -0.82 -4.86 22.89
CA GLY A 103 0.51 -4.37 23.25
C GLY A 103 1.04 -3.35 22.24
N GLU A 104 2.08 -2.62 22.62
CA GLU A 104 2.82 -1.75 21.71
C GLU A 104 3.35 -2.59 20.54
N CYS A 105 3.13 -2.13 19.31
CA CYS A 105 3.65 -2.85 18.16
C CYS A 105 5.16 -2.61 18.02
N GLY A 106 5.92 -3.70 18.05
CA GLY A 106 7.37 -3.66 17.92
C GLY A 106 7.82 -3.14 16.56
N GLN A 107 8.99 -2.51 16.54
CA GLN A 107 9.67 -2.16 15.29
C GLN A 107 10.05 -3.43 14.53
N GLY A 108 9.72 -3.51 13.24
CA GLY A 108 10.06 -4.65 12.36
C GLY A 108 8.99 -5.74 12.22
N ASP A 109 7.98 -5.79 13.10
CA ASP A 109 6.76 -6.60 12.93
C ASP A 109 5.64 -5.75 12.30
N ASP A 110 6.04 -4.93 11.34
CA ASP A 110 5.50 -3.61 11.08
C ASP A 110 4.17 -3.64 10.31
N ALA A 111 4.00 -4.60 9.39
CA ALA A 111 2.81 -4.75 8.55
C ALA A 111 1.59 -5.31 9.29
N VAL A 112 1.78 -6.01 10.41
CA VAL A 112 0.71 -6.78 11.08
C VAL A 112 0.02 -6.03 12.22
N CYS A 113 0.48 -4.83 12.54
CA CYS A 113 -0.11 -4.02 13.59
C CYS A 113 -1.55 -3.63 13.25
N LEU A 114 -2.37 -3.44 14.28
CA LEU A 114 -3.73 -2.95 14.19
C LEU A 114 -3.76 -1.44 14.46
N PRO A 115 -4.53 -0.65 13.70
CA PRO A 115 -4.76 0.74 14.06
C PRO A 115 -5.47 0.84 15.41
N SER A 116 -5.03 1.78 16.24
CA SER A 116 -5.64 2.08 17.54
C SER A 116 -6.31 3.45 17.50
N ASN A 117 -6.96 3.87 18.58
CA ASN A 117 -7.52 5.22 18.68
C ASN A 117 -6.43 6.31 18.59
N ALA A 118 -5.18 5.99 18.93
CA ALA A 118 -4.07 6.91 18.76
C ALA A 118 -3.69 7.07 17.26
N THR A 119 -3.99 6.08 16.42
CA THR A 119 -3.78 6.14 14.97
C THR A 119 -4.76 7.10 14.28
N ASP A 120 -5.85 7.48 14.94
CA ASP A 120 -6.84 8.42 14.41
C ASP A 120 -6.21 9.77 14.01
N ASP A 121 -5.20 10.25 14.76
CA ASP A 121 -4.49 11.50 14.44
C ASP A 121 -3.66 11.38 13.16
N VAL A 122 -3.08 10.20 12.89
CA VAL A 122 -2.35 9.93 11.65
C VAL A 122 -3.30 9.98 10.46
N TYR A 123 -4.47 9.33 10.55
CA TYR A 123 -5.48 9.40 9.48
C TYR A 123 -5.98 10.81 9.24
N ARG A 124 -6.27 11.57 10.29
CA ARG A 124 -6.67 12.98 10.15
C ARG A 124 -5.59 13.80 9.45
N ALA A 125 -4.34 13.58 9.80
CA ALA A 125 -3.21 14.31 9.22
C ALA A 125 -2.95 13.91 7.76
N LEU A 126 -3.13 12.63 7.39
CA LEU A 126 -3.07 12.18 6.00
C LEU A 126 -4.19 12.80 5.16
N VAL A 127 -5.43 12.81 5.66
CA VAL A 127 -6.54 13.50 5.00
C VAL A 127 -6.22 14.98 4.87
N GLN A 128 -5.74 15.64 5.93
CA GLN A 128 -5.37 17.06 5.88
C GLN A 128 -4.33 17.39 4.79
N SER A 129 -3.39 16.48 4.51
CA SER A 129 -2.38 16.64 3.46
C SER A 129 -2.95 16.45 2.04
N PHE A 130 -3.95 15.58 1.88
CA PHE A 130 -4.38 15.11 0.56
C PHE A 130 -5.87 15.34 0.26
N HIS A 131 -6.59 16.09 1.07
CA HIS A 131 -8.04 16.25 0.98
C HIS A 131 -8.54 16.78 -0.38
N ASP A 132 -7.71 17.53 -1.09
CA ASP A 132 -8.01 18.12 -2.41
C ASP A 132 -7.36 17.36 -3.58
N LYS A 133 -6.83 16.15 -3.34
CA LYS A 133 -6.07 15.35 -4.32
C LYS A 133 -6.88 14.15 -4.81
N PRO A 134 -7.68 14.29 -5.89
CA PRO A 134 -8.58 13.22 -6.35
C PRO A 134 -7.87 11.96 -6.90
N TYR A 135 -6.55 12.01 -7.09
CA TYR A 135 -5.73 10.86 -7.45
C TYR A 135 -5.31 10.01 -6.24
N VAL A 136 -5.53 10.48 -5.00
CA VAL A 136 -5.17 9.75 -3.78
C VAL A 136 -6.29 8.81 -3.36
N LEU A 137 -5.91 7.61 -2.97
CA LEU A 137 -6.72 6.62 -2.27
C LEU A 137 -6.05 6.35 -0.92
N PHE A 138 -6.83 6.04 0.11
CA PHE A 138 -6.28 5.69 1.43
C PHE A 138 -6.36 4.19 1.68
N GLY A 139 -5.26 3.57 2.12
CA GLY A 139 -5.25 2.23 2.70
C GLY A 139 -5.12 2.30 4.22
N ILE A 140 -5.99 1.61 4.94
CA ILE A 140 -6.04 1.70 6.41
C ILE A 140 -4.78 1.12 7.06
N ALA A 141 -4.43 -0.11 6.74
CA ALA A 141 -3.22 -0.79 7.23
C ALA A 141 -2.64 -1.67 6.11
N ASN A 142 -1.46 -2.28 6.28
CA ASN A 142 -0.95 -3.22 5.27
C ASN A 142 -1.59 -4.61 5.42
N GLU A 143 -1.32 -5.27 6.55
CA GLU A 143 -1.70 -6.66 6.80
C GLU A 143 -2.23 -6.85 8.22
N PRO A 144 -3.22 -6.05 8.63
CA PRO A 144 -3.61 -5.90 10.02
C PRO A 144 -3.95 -7.25 10.65
N GLY A 145 -3.40 -7.49 11.83
CA GLY A 145 -3.71 -8.65 12.64
C GLY A 145 -2.88 -9.90 12.34
N GLY A 146 -2.21 -9.98 11.19
CA GLY A 146 -1.53 -11.19 10.74
C GLY A 146 -2.42 -12.43 10.94
N ASN A 147 -1.94 -13.38 11.76
CA ASN A 147 -2.71 -14.56 12.18
C ASN A 147 -3.41 -14.44 13.55
N GLY A 148 -3.24 -13.34 14.25
CA GLY A 148 -3.62 -13.18 15.66
C GLY A 148 -5.01 -12.58 15.88
N SER A 149 -5.62 -11.97 14.88
CA SER A 149 -6.90 -11.26 15.01
C SER A 149 -8.10 -12.05 14.53
N SER A 150 -9.28 -11.75 15.08
CA SER A 150 -10.55 -12.29 14.59
C SER A 150 -11.11 -11.42 13.46
N ASN A 151 -11.98 -11.99 12.62
CA ASN A 151 -12.66 -11.23 11.56
C ASN A 151 -13.50 -10.07 12.11
N SER A 152 -14.12 -10.25 13.28
CA SER A 152 -14.86 -9.17 13.95
C SER A 152 -13.95 -8.04 14.41
N ASP A 153 -12.76 -8.35 14.91
CA ASP A 153 -11.80 -7.31 15.34
C ASP A 153 -11.28 -6.54 14.12
N ILE A 154 -10.87 -7.24 13.06
CA ILE A 154 -10.44 -6.59 11.81
C ILE A 154 -11.55 -5.69 11.26
N ARG A 155 -12.77 -6.22 11.10
CA ARG A 155 -13.92 -5.45 10.60
C ARG A 155 -14.13 -4.19 11.44
N ALA A 156 -14.16 -4.31 12.77
CA ALA A 156 -14.39 -3.19 13.67
C ALA A 156 -13.28 -2.12 13.59
N ARG A 157 -12.02 -2.55 13.47
CA ARG A 157 -10.87 -1.63 13.33
C ARG A 157 -10.90 -0.88 11.99
N MET A 158 -11.19 -1.58 10.89
CA MET A 158 -11.31 -0.95 9.58
C MET A 158 -12.51 0.00 9.53
N GLU A 159 -13.66 -0.41 10.09
CA GLU A 159 -14.87 0.42 10.17
C GLU A 159 -14.61 1.71 10.97
N HIS A 160 -13.92 1.60 12.11
CA HIS A 160 -13.53 2.75 12.92
C HIS A 160 -12.62 3.70 12.15
N ALA A 161 -11.56 3.20 11.51
CA ALA A 161 -10.64 4.03 10.75
C ALA A 161 -11.31 4.75 9.56
N VAL A 162 -12.19 4.04 8.82
CA VAL A 162 -13.01 4.66 7.77
C VAL A 162 -13.87 5.79 8.34
N SER A 163 -14.49 5.59 9.51
CA SER A 163 -15.31 6.63 10.14
C SER A 163 -14.50 7.89 10.50
N VAL A 164 -13.24 7.73 10.92
CA VAL A 164 -12.33 8.84 11.23
C VAL A 164 -11.95 9.61 9.97
N ILE A 165 -11.59 8.90 8.89
CA ILE A 165 -11.26 9.50 7.60
C ILE A 165 -12.45 10.30 7.07
N ARG A 166 -13.63 9.69 7.03
CA ARG A 166 -14.87 10.34 6.55
C ARG A 166 -15.22 11.57 7.36
N ALA A 167 -15.16 11.50 8.68
CA ALA A 167 -15.42 12.64 9.55
C ALA A 167 -14.44 13.81 9.27
N GLN A 168 -13.18 13.52 8.96
CA GLN A 168 -12.20 14.55 8.61
C GLN A 168 -12.43 15.13 7.21
N GLU A 169 -12.77 14.30 6.22
CA GLU A 169 -13.14 14.76 4.88
C GLU A 169 -14.36 15.68 4.93
N ASP A 170 -15.40 15.30 5.66
CA ASP A 170 -16.61 16.09 5.91
C ASP A 170 -16.26 17.43 6.57
N ALA A 171 -15.40 17.41 7.60
CA ALA A 171 -14.96 18.63 8.30
C ALA A 171 -14.19 19.59 7.38
N LEU A 172 -13.46 19.06 6.39
CA LEU A 172 -12.75 19.83 5.38
C LEU A 172 -13.60 20.17 4.15
N GLY A 173 -14.85 19.70 4.07
CA GLY A 173 -15.72 19.86 2.91
C GLY A 173 -15.19 19.21 1.64
N SER A 174 -14.43 18.13 1.79
CA SER A 174 -13.74 17.44 0.70
C SER A 174 -14.57 16.28 0.16
N PRO A 175 -14.52 15.98 -1.15
CA PRO A 175 -15.11 14.75 -1.67
C PRO A 175 -14.51 13.53 -0.97
N HIS A 176 -15.34 12.53 -0.72
CA HIS A 176 -14.89 11.28 -0.12
C HIS A 176 -13.93 10.52 -1.05
N HIS A 177 -12.69 10.34 -0.63
CA HIS A 177 -11.72 9.50 -1.33
C HIS A 177 -12.15 8.04 -1.29
N LEU A 178 -11.65 7.25 -2.24
CA LEU A 178 -11.77 5.81 -2.15
C LEU A 178 -10.84 5.29 -1.04
N ILE A 179 -11.37 4.45 -0.16
CA ILE A 179 -10.65 3.84 0.96
C ILE A 179 -10.57 2.32 0.75
N ALA A 180 -9.35 1.80 0.68
CA ALA A 180 -9.06 0.38 0.69
C ALA A 180 -8.98 -0.13 2.14
N VAL A 181 -9.87 -1.07 2.48
CA VAL A 181 -9.90 -1.72 3.79
C VAL A 181 -9.38 -3.14 3.70
N GLN A 182 -8.51 -3.50 4.62
CA GLN A 182 -7.78 -4.76 4.58
C GLN A 182 -8.55 -5.90 5.25
N GLY A 183 -8.22 -7.12 4.85
CA GLY A 183 -8.74 -8.36 5.38
C GLY A 183 -7.94 -8.89 6.57
N ASN A 184 -8.36 -10.06 7.06
CA ASN A 184 -7.63 -10.82 8.07
C ASN A 184 -6.59 -11.75 7.38
N GLN A 185 -5.76 -12.44 8.16
CA GLN A 185 -4.80 -13.44 7.68
C GLN A 185 -3.83 -12.83 6.65
N TRP A 186 -3.13 -11.76 7.04
CA TRP A 186 -2.30 -10.96 6.13
C TRP A 186 -3.07 -10.49 4.90
N THR A 187 -4.28 -9.94 5.12
CA THR A 187 -5.13 -9.43 4.04
C THR A 187 -5.58 -10.49 3.02
N SER A 188 -5.32 -11.79 3.23
CA SER A 188 -5.77 -12.86 2.33
C SER A 188 -7.22 -13.29 2.57
N GLN A 189 -7.82 -12.92 3.70
CA GLN A 189 -9.21 -13.27 4.00
C GLN A 189 -10.12 -12.04 4.03
N ILE A 190 -10.91 -11.85 2.96
CA ILE A 190 -11.90 -10.77 2.86
C ILE A 190 -13.36 -11.25 2.75
N ALA A 191 -13.59 -12.57 2.64
CA ALA A 191 -14.93 -13.12 2.43
C ALA A 191 -15.95 -12.76 3.53
N PHE A 192 -15.48 -12.45 4.74
CA PHE A 192 -16.36 -12.01 5.82
C PHE A 192 -17.03 -10.65 5.53
N TYR A 193 -16.38 -9.77 4.77
CA TYR A 193 -17.00 -8.53 4.31
C TYR A 193 -18.10 -8.77 3.29
N ALA A 194 -18.06 -9.85 2.51
CA ALA A 194 -19.16 -10.17 1.60
C ALA A 194 -20.43 -10.58 2.36
N ALA A 195 -20.31 -11.11 3.59
CA ALA A 195 -21.46 -11.40 4.44
C ALA A 195 -21.99 -10.15 5.18
N ASP A 196 -21.10 -9.22 5.51
CA ASP A 196 -21.42 -8.00 6.26
C ASP A 196 -20.53 -6.82 5.80
N PRO A 197 -20.84 -6.19 4.66
CA PRO A 197 -20.07 -5.08 4.13
C PRO A 197 -20.09 -3.87 5.07
N LEU A 198 -19.01 -3.08 5.07
CA LEU A 198 -18.99 -1.80 5.77
C LEU A 198 -20.03 -0.85 5.16
N SER A 199 -20.70 -0.09 6.02
CA SER A 199 -21.85 0.76 5.64
C SER A 199 -21.47 2.16 5.13
N PHE A 200 -20.25 2.30 4.58
CA PHE A 200 -19.71 3.55 4.05
C PHE A 200 -19.68 3.55 2.52
N ASP A 201 -19.76 4.74 1.92
CA ASP A 201 -19.51 4.93 0.50
C ASP A 201 -18.02 4.86 0.16
N ASN A 202 -17.70 4.67 -1.12
CA ASN A 202 -16.33 4.68 -1.63
C ASN A 202 -15.35 3.76 -0.85
N VAL A 203 -15.84 2.64 -0.31
CA VAL A 203 -15.00 1.59 0.30
C VAL A 203 -14.75 0.48 -0.71
N VAL A 204 -13.50 0.02 -0.77
CA VAL A 204 -13.07 -1.16 -1.52
C VAL A 204 -12.32 -2.12 -0.60
N TYR A 205 -12.41 -3.41 -0.87
CA TYR A 205 -11.81 -4.44 -0.02
C TYR A 205 -10.50 -4.91 -0.63
N GLU A 206 -9.42 -4.81 0.12
CA GLU A 206 -8.07 -5.14 -0.32
C GLU A 206 -7.76 -6.60 -0.04
N TYR A 207 -7.22 -7.31 -1.02
CA TYR A 207 -6.79 -8.71 -0.93
C TYR A 207 -5.32 -8.84 -1.30
N HIS A 208 -4.57 -9.61 -0.50
CA HIS A 208 -3.18 -9.95 -0.75
C HIS A 208 -3.00 -11.46 -0.98
N ALA A 209 -2.13 -11.84 -1.92
CA ALA A 209 -1.78 -13.26 -2.10
C ALA A 209 -0.53 -13.54 -2.95
N TYR A 210 0.09 -14.69 -2.64
CA TYR A 210 1.33 -15.17 -3.27
C TYR A 210 1.28 -16.68 -3.58
N PRO A 211 0.68 -17.15 -4.69
CA PRO A 211 -0.01 -16.37 -5.73
C PRO A 211 -1.53 -16.19 -5.47
N PRO A 212 -2.19 -15.24 -6.15
CA PRO A 212 -3.64 -15.03 -6.06
C PRO A 212 -4.50 -16.17 -6.60
N ILE A 213 -5.62 -16.45 -5.92
CA ILE A 213 -6.62 -17.45 -6.32
C ILE A 213 -7.96 -16.77 -6.62
N ALA A 214 -8.47 -16.95 -7.84
CA ALA A 214 -9.66 -16.23 -8.34
C ALA A 214 -10.90 -16.32 -7.44
N SER A 215 -11.15 -17.48 -6.81
CA SER A 215 -12.29 -17.66 -5.91
C SER A 215 -12.19 -16.87 -4.60
N GLU A 216 -11.02 -16.35 -4.25
CA GLU A 216 -10.78 -15.65 -2.98
C GLU A 216 -10.93 -14.13 -3.10
N TYR A 217 -10.87 -13.59 -4.33
CA TYR A 217 -11.03 -12.16 -4.61
C TYR A 217 -12.24 -11.84 -5.52
N THR A 218 -13.06 -12.84 -5.87
CA THR A 218 -14.25 -12.63 -6.70
C THR A 218 -15.52 -12.67 -5.87
N PHE A 219 -16.18 -11.53 -5.74
CA PHE A 219 -17.44 -11.38 -5.01
C PHE A 219 -18.48 -10.63 -5.86
N SER A 220 -19.76 -10.92 -5.65
CA SER A 220 -20.86 -10.28 -6.40
C SER A 220 -21.34 -8.97 -5.78
N ASN A 221 -20.99 -8.71 -4.52
CA ASN A 221 -21.58 -7.64 -3.70
C ASN A 221 -20.55 -6.73 -3.02
N ILE A 222 -19.25 -6.98 -3.19
CA ILE A 222 -18.19 -6.10 -2.70
C ILE A 222 -17.16 -5.85 -3.81
N PRO A 223 -16.68 -4.60 -4.00
CA PRO A 223 -15.60 -4.31 -4.94
C PRO A 223 -14.25 -4.67 -4.32
N VAL A 224 -13.32 -5.20 -5.12
CA VAL A 224 -12.01 -5.66 -4.66
C VAL A 224 -10.86 -4.93 -5.36
N ILE A 225 -9.79 -4.67 -4.63
CA ILE A 225 -8.45 -4.37 -5.16
C ILE A 225 -7.51 -5.48 -4.72
N ILE A 226 -6.64 -5.94 -5.63
CA ILE A 226 -5.50 -6.76 -5.26
C ILE A 226 -4.35 -5.82 -4.86
N GLY A 227 -4.25 -5.53 -3.56
CA GLY A 227 -3.31 -4.54 -3.02
C GLY A 227 -1.85 -5.00 -3.05
N GLU A 228 -1.67 -6.31 -3.04
CA GLU A 228 -0.36 -6.93 -3.04
C GLU A 228 -0.42 -8.32 -3.67
N TYR A 229 0.45 -8.60 -4.64
CA TYR A 229 0.59 -9.94 -5.18
C TYR A 229 1.97 -10.22 -5.73
N GLY A 230 2.31 -11.51 -5.79
CA GLY A 230 3.52 -11.99 -6.41
C GLY A 230 3.56 -13.51 -6.53
N PRO A 231 4.67 -14.07 -7.04
CA PRO A 231 4.87 -15.51 -7.13
C PRO A 231 5.08 -16.15 -5.75
N SER A 232 4.78 -17.45 -5.65
CA SER A 232 5.35 -18.29 -4.60
C SER A 232 6.76 -18.70 -5.04
N GLY A 233 7.78 -18.15 -4.37
CA GLY A 233 9.17 -18.34 -4.79
C GLY A 233 9.43 -17.74 -6.18
N SER A 234 9.90 -18.56 -7.11
CA SER A 234 10.21 -18.14 -8.49
C SER A 234 9.15 -18.57 -9.52
N ASP A 235 8.03 -19.16 -9.10
CA ASP A 235 6.99 -19.65 -10.01
C ASP A 235 6.08 -18.51 -10.50
N THR A 236 6.28 -18.08 -11.75
CA THR A 236 5.46 -17.08 -12.44
C THR A 236 4.40 -17.69 -13.37
N SER A 237 4.17 -19.01 -13.31
CA SER A 237 3.23 -19.69 -14.22
C SER A 237 1.77 -19.25 -14.04
N PHE A 238 1.41 -18.74 -12.86
CA PHE A 238 0.07 -18.24 -12.57
C PHE A 238 -0.29 -16.95 -13.33
N SER A 239 0.71 -16.15 -13.72
CA SER A 239 0.53 -14.73 -14.05
C SER A 239 -0.34 -14.52 -15.29
N LEU A 240 -0.22 -15.36 -16.32
CA LEU A 240 -1.05 -15.22 -17.53
C LEU A 240 -2.54 -15.40 -17.23
N GLY A 241 -2.89 -16.43 -16.45
CA GLY A 241 -4.27 -16.68 -16.05
C GLY A 241 -4.80 -15.60 -15.11
N PHE A 242 -3.97 -15.18 -14.16
CA PHE A 242 -4.30 -14.10 -13.23
C PHE A 242 -4.57 -12.77 -13.96
N PHE A 243 -3.66 -12.32 -14.84
CA PHE A 243 -3.84 -11.07 -15.58
C PHE A 243 -5.09 -11.10 -16.47
N ALA A 244 -5.35 -12.21 -17.17
CA ALA A 244 -6.56 -12.34 -17.96
C ALA A 244 -7.84 -12.22 -17.10
N ASP A 245 -7.82 -12.78 -15.89
CA ASP A 245 -8.96 -12.76 -14.97
C ASP A 245 -9.23 -11.36 -14.39
N VAL A 246 -8.20 -10.67 -13.88
CA VAL A 246 -8.34 -9.31 -13.33
C VAL A 246 -8.68 -8.28 -14.41
N GLU A 247 -8.18 -8.43 -15.63
CA GLU A 247 -8.60 -7.61 -16.77
C GLU A 247 -10.07 -7.85 -17.11
N ALA A 248 -10.51 -9.11 -17.19
CA ALA A 248 -11.91 -9.42 -17.50
C ALA A 248 -12.88 -8.86 -16.46
N LYS A 249 -12.46 -8.85 -15.18
CA LYS A 249 -13.26 -8.37 -14.04
C LYS A 249 -13.06 -6.89 -13.72
N GLN A 250 -12.11 -6.22 -14.39
CA GLN A 250 -11.71 -4.84 -14.10
C GLN A 250 -11.26 -4.63 -12.64
N ILE A 251 -10.57 -5.61 -12.06
CA ILE A 251 -10.05 -5.56 -10.68
C ILE A 251 -8.68 -4.87 -10.70
N PRO A 252 -8.50 -3.72 -10.02
CA PRO A 252 -7.19 -3.09 -9.92
C PRO A 252 -6.19 -3.97 -9.18
N ASN A 253 -4.92 -3.91 -9.57
CA ASN A 253 -3.87 -4.75 -8.99
C ASN A 253 -2.52 -4.04 -8.85
N LEU A 254 -1.80 -4.36 -7.78
CA LEU A 254 -0.51 -3.79 -7.40
C LEU A 254 0.50 -4.91 -7.14
N ALA A 255 1.48 -5.08 -8.03
CA ALA A 255 2.51 -6.11 -7.89
C ALA A 255 3.51 -5.74 -6.78
N TRP A 256 3.94 -6.73 -6.00
CA TRP A 256 4.99 -6.57 -5.01
C TRP A 256 6.36 -6.97 -5.58
N SER A 257 7.46 -6.28 -5.26
CA SER A 257 7.58 -4.83 -4.95
C SER A 257 8.70 -4.22 -5.79
N LEU A 258 8.62 -2.92 -6.09
CA LEU A 258 9.65 -2.22 -6.87
C LEU A 258 10.65 -1.56 -5.91
N SER A 259 11.66 -2.32 -5.48
CA SER A 259 12.62 -1.86 -4.47
C SER A 259 14.08 -2.07 -4.90
N PRO A 260 14.71 -1.14 -5.66
CA PRO A 260 16.10 -1.29 -6.08
C PRO A 260 17.13 -1.03 -4.97
N TYR A 261 16.69 -0.62 -3.77
CA TYR A 261 17.55 -0.33 -2.62
C TYR A 261 17.41 -1.33 -1.47
N SER A 262 16.49 -2.30 -1.58
CA SER A 262 16.29 -3.33 -0.56
C SER A 262 15.80 -4.63 -1.17
N ASN A 263 16.01 -5.75 -0.49
CA ASN A 263 15.51 -7.06 -0.93
C ASN A 263 14.29 -7.39 -0.10
N CYS A 264 13.11 -7.27 -0.70
CA CYS A 264 11.84 -7.62 -0.10
C CYS A 264 11.06 -8.53 -1.05
N ALA A 265 11.65 -9.71 -1.22
CA ALA A 265 11.15 -10.76 -2.09
C ALA A 265 9.64 -11.02 -1.94
N PRO A 266 8.91 -11.24 -3.05
CA PRO A 266 9.44 -11.25 -4.42
C PRO A 266 9.71 -9.82 -4.94
N ASP A 267 10.93 -9.55 -5.39
CA ASP A 267 11.31 -8.24 -5.92
C ASP A 267 11.06 -8.14 -7.42
N LEU A 268 10.57 -7.00 -7.88
CA LEU A 268 10.43 -6.68 -9.30
C LEU A 268 11.77 -6.27 -9.93
N VAL A 269 12.71 -5.78 -9.14
CA VAL A 269 14.03 -5.34 -9.62
C VAL A 269 15.14 -5.85 -8.73
N ALA A 270 16.33 -6.02 -9.29
CA ALA A 270 17.53 -6.33 -8.54
C ALA A 270 17.93 -5.14 -7.66
N VAL A 271 18.57 -5.43 -6.52
CA VAL A 271 19.14 -4.39 -5.65
C VAL A 271 20.39 -3.81 -6.31
N THR A 272 20.30 -2.55 -6.72
CA THR A 272 21.38 -1.78 -7.36
C THR A 272 21.80 -0.55 -6.56
N HIS A 273 20.98 -0.13 -5.58
CA HIS A 273 21.16 1.10 -4.80
C HIS A 273 21.20 2.38 -5.66
N ASP A 274 20.46 2.37 -6.77
CA ASP A 274 20.25 3.52 -7.64
C ASP A 274 18.85 3.45 -8.30
N ALA A 275 18.52 4.46 -9.10
CA ALA A 275 17.25 4.51 -9.82
C ALA A 275 17.17 3.56 -11.03
N SER A 276 18.17 2.69 -11.27
CA SER A 276 18.13 1.77 -12.39
C SER A 276 17.17 0.61 -12.13
N LEU A 277 16.39 0.26 -13.15
CA LEU A 277 15.36 -0.78 -13.06
C LEU A 277 15.81 -2.06 -13.75
N THR A 278 16.82 -2.71 -13.17
CA THR A 278 17.26 -4.04 -13.62
C THR A 278 16.24 -5.08 -13.17
N THR A 279 15.43 -5.58 -14.09
CA THR A 279 14.32 -6.49 -13.78
C THR A 279 14.80 -7.84 -13.24
N THR A 280 14.04 -8.40 -12.29
CA THR A 280 14.08 -9.84 -12.00
C THR A 280 13.20 -10.61 -13.00
N ALA A 281 13.18 -11.94 -12.92
CA ALA A 281 12.23 -12.73 -13.71
C ALA A 281 10.76 -12.39 -13.41
N TRP A 282 10.46 -12.00 -12.16
CA TRP A 282 9.14 -11.52 -11.79
C TRP A 282 8.88 -10.11 -12.35
N GLY A 283 9.86 -9.23 -12.25
CA GLY A 283 9.84 -7.90 -12.84
C GLY A 283 9.58 -7.89 -14.34
N ASP A 284 10.20 -8.79 -15.10
CA ASP A 284 9.98 -8.91 -16.54
C ASP A 284 8.51 -9.22 -16.87
N VAL A 285 7.88 -10.11 -16.10
CA VAL A 285 6.46 -10.47 -16.26
C VAL A 285 5.56 -9.27 -16.00
N VAL A 286 5.77 -8.57 -14.89
CA VAL A 286 4.96 -7.40 -14.51
C VAL A 286 5.19 -6.24 -15.46
N LYS A 287 6.43 -5.94 -15.82
CA LYS A 287 6.75 -4.88 -16.79
C LYS A 287 6.08 -5.13 -18.13
N ALA A 288 6.12 -6.37 -18.63
CA ALA A 288 5.45 -6.73 -19.87
C ALA A 288 3.93 -6.54 -19.77
N TYR A 289 3.31 -6.89 -18.64
CA TYR A 289 1.89 -6.66 -18.38
C TYR A 289 1.54 -5.17 -18.37
N LEU A 290 2.30 -4.34 -17.64
CA LEU A 290 2.05 -2.90 -17.57
C LEU A 290 2.20 -2.23 -18.94
N GLN A 291 3.23 -2.59 -19.72
CA GLN A 291 3.47 -2.01 -21.05
C GLN A 291 2.45 -2.43 -22.12
N ALA A 292 1.71 -3.52 -21.88
CA ALA A 292 0.67 -3.99 -22.78
C ALA A 292 -0.67 -3.24 -22.64
N HIS A 293 -0.80 -2.38 -21.62
CA HIS A 293 -2.05 -1.72 -21.22
C HIS A 293 -1.90 -0.22 -20.97
#